data_AF-A0A975FTZ0-F1
#
_entry.id   AF-A0A975FTZ0-F1
#
_cell.length_a   1.000
_cell.length_b   1.000
_cell.length_c   1.000
_cell.angle_alpha   90.00
_cell.angle_beta   90.00
_cell.angle_gamma   90.00
#
_symmetry.space_group_name_H-M   'P 1'
#
loop_
_entity.id
_entity.type
_entity.pdbx_description
1 polymer ?
#
loop_
_entity_poly.entity_id
_entity_poly.type
_entity_poly.pdbx_seq_one_letter_code
_entity_poly.pdbx_strand_id
1 'polypeptide(L)'
;MSIVLFALCAMCFNAGLTFMRQQGWFSSPFITSSFLLGMLLLIVLIYRQKFLKRKIIKFQLIVQKRNIWYALILLLFLGVYLASTGIFTQYTLRVLGYNNLINAKLNLWMILGIVIAGILAFLGFTNKWNLKYYITLGFVVFFLHILMLYLMIQPQMNIEYLYFPIFLKGLGMGILFIGIWYYASLGLQRDDFLGIIGIMLMVRTFLATAIGGAIISWATYQGQWQSLNNISMYLDAGYFKNGMRIYQATQINAMLASFKTVLGYLCWLIVPILIIVLTHNFGQFNKRRIVFLRKVMRRNKLQGYRFT
;
A
#
# COMPACT_ATOMS: atom_id res chain seq x y z
N MET A 1 -4.26 11.17 28.02
CA MET A 1 -5.50 10.36 28.15
C MET A 1 -6.20 10.09 26.81
N SER A 2 -6.75 11.07 26.07
CA SER A 2 -7.42 10.78 24.78
C SER A 2 -6.50 10.15 23.71
N ILE A 3 -5.24 10.57 23.66
CA ILE A 3 -4.21 9.98 22.77
C ILE A 3 -3.91 8.51 23.17
N VAL A 4 -3.91 8.21 24.47
CA VAL A 4 -3.68 6.85 24.98
C VAL A 4 -4.84 5.93 24.60
N LEU A 5 -6.08 6.40 24.76
CA LEU A 5 -7.27 5.66 24.29
C LEU A 5 -7.24 5.42 22.78
N PHE A 6 -6.76 6.41 22.01
CA PHE A 6 -6.61 6.27 20.56
C PHE A 6 -5.55 5.23 20.19
N ALA A 7 -4.39 5.26 20.86
CA ALA A 7 -3.32 4.31 20.65
C ALA A 7 -3.73 2.88 21.04
N LEU A 8 -4.40 2.71 22.18
CA LEU A 8 -4.92 1.40 22.62
C LEU A 8 -5.93 0.85 21.62
N CYS A 9 -6.87 1.67 21.16
CA CYS A 9 -7.81 1.31 20.11
C CYS A 9 -7.08 0.84 18.84
N ALA A 10 -6.06 1.59 18.39
CA ALA A 10 -5.24 1.24 17.24
C ALA A 10 -4.52 -0.11 17.41
N MET A 11 -3.94 -0.32 18.59
CA MET A 11 -3.21 -1.55 18.92
C MET A 11 -4.13 -2.76 18.93
N CYS A 12 -5.34 -2.65 19.47
CA CYS A 12 -6.33 -3.73 19.46
C CYS A 12 -6.74 -4.13 18.05
N PHE A 13 -7.05 -3.14 17.19
CA PHE A 13 -7.34 -3.43 15.78
C PHE A 13 -6.13 -4.04 15.05
N ASN A 14 -4.92 -3.51 15.29
CA ASN A 14 -3.71 -4.03 14.68
C ASN A 14 -3.41 -5.48 15.11
N ALA A 15 -3.57 -5.80 16.39
CA ALA A 15 -3.38 -7.15 16.91
C ALA A 15 -4.36 -8.13 16.24
N GLY A 16 -5.65 -7.79 16.20
CA GLY A 16 -6.66 -8.61 15.52
C GLY A 16 -6.35 -8.86 14.04
N LEU A 17 -5.93 -7.82 13.32
CA LEU A 17 -5.60 -7.92 11.89
C LEU A 17 -4.29 -8.67 11.62
N THR A 18 -3.26 -8.46 12.43
CA THR A 18 -1.95 -9.11 12.24
C THR A 18 -2.04 -10.62 12.48
N PHE A 19 -2.77 -11.03 13.51
CA PHE A 19 -2.96 -12.44 13.84
C PHE A 19 -4.12 -13.11 13.06
N MET A 20 -4.79 -12.36 12.18
CA MET A 20 -6.00 -12.80 11.49
C MET A 20 -5.81 -14.11 10.73
N ARG A 21 -4.68 -14.26 10.02
CA ARG A 21 -4.35 -15.51 9.32
C ARG A 21 -4.06 -16.65 10.29
N GLN A 22 -3.26 -16.42 11.33
CA GLN A 22 -2.78 -17.47 12.22
C GLN A 22 -3.90 -18.10 13.05
N GLN A 23 -4.88 -17.28 13.44
CA GLN A 23 -5.99 -17.66 14.33
C GLN A 23 -7.28 -17.98 13.56
N GLY A 24 -7.23 -18.20 12.25
CA GLY A 24 -8.39 -18.64 11.47
C GLY A 24 -9.50 -17.58 11.35
N TRP A 25 -9.13 -16.32 11.13
CA TRP A 25 -10.05 -15.19 10.93
C TRP A 25 -11.00 -14.99 12.12
N PHE A 26 -12.32 -14.94 11.90
CA PHE A 26 -13.30 -14.70 12.97
C PHE A 26 -13.68 -15.96 13.76
N SER A 27 -13.05 -17.11 13.47
CA SER A 27 -13.32 -18.36 14.18
C SER A 27 -12.73 -18.37 15.60
N SER A 28 -11.65 -17.62 15.82
CA SER A 28 -10.99 -17.56 17.13
C SER A 28 -11.58 -16.47 18.02
N PRO A 29 -11.92 -16.78 19.29
CA PRO A 29 -12.46 -15.81 20.24
C PRO A 29 -11.50 -14.66 20.53
N PHE A 30 -10.19 -14.84 20.33
CA PHE A 30 -9.20 -13.78 20.53
C PHE A 30 -9.32 -12.65 19.52
N ILE A 31 -9.63 -12.97 18.25
CA ILE A 31 -9.79 -11.96 17.19
C ILE A 31 -11.09 -11.21 17.39
N THR A 32 -12.20 -11.93 17.58
CA THR A 32 -13.50 -11.30 17.82
C THR A 32 -13.46 -10.40 19.05
N SER A 33 -12.83 -10.84 20.14
CA SER A 33 -12.62 -10.02 21.34
C SER A 33 -11.75 -8.79 21.06
N SER A 34 -10.68 -8.91 20.28
CA SER A 34 -9.80 -7.77 19.93
C SER A 34 -10.54 -6.71 19.09
N PHE A 35 -11.37 -7.14 18.14
CA PHE A 35 -12.20 -6.24 17.33
C PHE A 35 -13.32 -5.59 18.16
N LEU A 36 -14.00 -6.35 19.02
CA LEU A 36 -15.03 -5.83 19.93
C LEU A 36 -14.44 -4.80 20.90
N LEU A 37 -13.30 -5.11 21.50
CA LEU A 37 -12.60 -4.19 22.40
C LEU A 37 -12.12 -2.94 21.66
N GLY A 38 -11.58 -3.10 20.44
CA GLY A 38 -11.24 -1.98 19.56
C GLY A 38 -12.43 -1.08 19.24
N MET A 39 -13.59 -1.67 18.90
CA MET A 39 -14.84 -0.92 18.67
C MET A 39 -15.33 -0.19 19.92
N LEU A 40 -15.32 -0.85 21.09
CA LEU A 40 -15.71 -0.23 22.35
C LEU A 40 -14.81 0.97 22.69
N LEU A 41 -13.49 0.82 22.55
CA LEU A 41 -12.54 1.92 22.78
C LEU A 41 -12.75 3.07 21.79
N LEU A 42 -13.09 2.77 20.53
CA LEU A 42 -13.41 3.77 19.52
C LEU A 42 -14.68 4.56 19.90
N ILE A 43 -15.74 3.87 20.35
CA ILE A 43 -16.98 4.50 20.81
C ILE A 43 -16.72 5.40 22.01
N VAL A 44 -16.01 4.90 23.03
CA VAL A 44 -15.62 5.68 24.21
C VAL A 44 -14.82 6.92 23.82
N LEU A 45 -13.92 6.78 22.85
CA LEU A 45 -13.13 7.90 22.35
C LEU A 45 -13.98 8.94 21.62
N ILE A 46 -14.89 8.53 20.73
CA ILE A 46 -15.81 9.45 20.04
C ILE A 46 -16.68 10.17 21.06
N TYR A 47 -17.24 9.44 22.03
CA TYR A 47 -18.08 9.99 23.08
C TYR A 47 -17.31 11.05 23.87
N ARG A 48 -16.13 10.70 24.40
CA ARG A 48 -15.28 11.62 25.16
C ARG A 48 -14.88 12.85 24.34
N GLN A 49 -14.62 12.67 23.06
CA GLN A 49 -14.23 13.76 22.16
C GLN A 49 -15.35 14.78 21.89
N LYS A 50 -16.62 14.41 22.12
CA LYS A 50 -17.77 15.34 22.05
C LYS A 50 -17.82 16.31 23.24
N PHE A 51 -17.41 15.88 24.44
CA PHE A 51 -17.54 16.66 25.68
C PHE A 51 -16.30 17.51 26.03
N LEU A 52 -15.17 17.36 25.32
CA LEU A 52 -13.95 18.11 25.59
C LEU A 52 -14.02 19.55 25.03
N LYS A 53 -13.71 20.54 25.88
CA LYS A 53 -13.65 21.97 25.52
C LYS A 53 -12.61 22.29 24.43
N ARG A 54 -11.47 21.57 24.42
CA ARG A 54 -10.46 21.62 23.33
C ARG A 54 -10.43 20.27 22.59
N LYS A 55 -11.03 20.23 21.40
CA LYS A 55 -11.10 19.02 20.57
C LYS A 55 -9.78 18.81 19.82
N ILE A 56 -8.91 17.95 20.33
CA ILE A 56 -7.66 17.53 19.66
C ILE A 56 -7.94 16.83 18.32
N ILE A 57 -8.96 15.98 18.27
CA ILE A 57 -9.41 15.28 17.07
C ILE A 57 -10.84 15.70 16.76
N LYS A 58 -11.07 16.31 15.59
CA LYS A 58 -12.42 16.65 15.11
C LYS A 58 -12.85 15.64 14.04
N PHE A 59 -13.50 14.56 14.44
CA PHE A 59 -14.04 13.54 13.52
C PHE A 59 -14.99 14.11 12.46
N GLN A 60 -15.66 15.23 12.77
CA GLN A 60 -16.51 15.96 11.82
C GLN A 60 -15.74 16.43 10.59
N LEU A 61 -14.47 16.82 10.73
CA LEU A 61 -13.65 17.26 9.59
C LEU A 61 -13.38 16.13 8.61
N ILE A 62 -13.23 14.89 9.10
CA ILE A 62 -13.04 13.73 8.23
C ILE A 62 -14.26 13.62 7.32
N VAL A 63 -15.47 13.59 7.89
CA VAL A 63 -16.74 13.49 7.14
C VAL A 63 -16.99 14.68 6.23
N GLN A 64 -16.70 15.90 6.68
CA GLN A 64 -17.01 17.11 5.94
C GLN A 64 -16.01 17.40 4.80
N LYS A 65 -14.72 17.04 4.97
CA LYS A 65 -13.67 17.33 3.99
C LYS A 65 -13.41 16.11 3.12
N ARG A 66 -13.92 16.17 1.89
CA ARG A 66 -13.70 15.13 0.87
C ARG A 66 -12.22 14.79 0.68
N ASN A 67 -11.31 15.76 0.79
CA ASN A 67 -9.87 15.50 0.65
C ASN A 67 -9.33 14.49 1.66
N ILE A 68 -9.78 14.55 2.92
CA ILE A 68 -9.31 13.66 3.99
C ILE A 68 -9.83 12.24 3.74
N TRP A 69 -11.12 12.07 3.47
CA TRP A 69 -11.70 10.75 3.17
C TRP A 69 -10.99 10.05 2.01
N TYR A 70 -10.73 10.77 0.91
CA TYR A 70 -10.03 10.21 -0.23
C TYR A 70 -8.56 9.92 0.10
N ALA A 71 -7.89 10.77 0.88
CA ALA A 71 -6.52 10.49 1.34
C ALA A 71 -6.44 9.22 2.21
N LEU A 72 -7.43 8.97 3.08
CA LEU A 72 -7.52 7.75 3.88
C LEU A 72 -7.70 6.51 3.00
N ILE A 73 -8.55 6.59 1.97
CA ILE A 73 -8.72 5.49 1.00
C ILE A 73 -7.43 5.22 0.23
N LEU A 74 -6.73 6.27 -0.23
CA LEU A 74 -5.44 6.13 -0.91
C LEU A 74 -4.36 5.54 0.01
N LEU A 75 -4.39 5.87 1.31
CA LEU A 75 -3.53 5.24 2.32
C LEU A 75 -3.82 3.75 2.48
N LEU A 76 -5.10 3.34 2.47
CA LEU A 76 -5.46 1.92 2.52
C LEU A 76 -4.92 1.17 1.30
N PHE A 77 -5.10 1.71 0.09
CA PHE A 77 -4.50 1.12 -1.11
C PHE A 77 -2.98 1.04 -0.99
N LEU A 78 -2.31 2.12 -0.59
CA LEU A 78 -0.87 2.12 -0.36
C LEU A 78 -0.45 1.05 0.66
N GLY A 79 -1.25 0.80 1.71
CA GLY A 79 -1.01 -0.26 2.69
C GLY A 79 -1.02 -1.66 2.08
N VAL A 80 -1.95 -1.94 1.16
CA VAL A 80 -1.98 -3.21 0.40
C VAL A 80 -0.73 -3.37 -0.47
N TYR A 81 -0.30 -2.31 -1.17
CA TYR A 81 0.93 -2.34 -1.96
C TYR A 81 2.17 -2.51 -1.07
N LEU A 82 2.20 -1.88 0.11
CA LEU A 82 3.31 -2.02 1.04
C LEU A 82 3.38 -3.44 1.63
N ALA A 83 2.25 -4.13 1.79
CA ALA A 83 2.21 -5.52 2.23
C ALA A 83 2.85 -6.50 1.24
N SER A 84 2.99 -6.15 -0.05
CA SER A 84 3.72 -6.95 -1.05
C SER A 84 5.19 -7.21 -0.65
N THR A 85 5.76 -6.39 0.24
CA THR A 85 7.09 -6.60 0.83
C THR A 85 7.23 -7.90 1.61
N GLY A 86 6.12 -8.40 2.16
CA GLY A 86 6.05 -9.72 2.76
C GLY A 86 6.37 -10.80 1.73
N ILE A 87 5.78 -10.73 0.53
CA ILE A 87 6.04 -11.68 -0.56
C ILE A 87 7.51 -11.65 -0.95
N PHE A 88 8.07 -10.45 -1.16
CA PHE A 88 9.49 -10.28 -1.49
C PHE A 88 10.39 -10.92 -0.43
N THR A 89 10.15 -10.62 0.85
CA THR A 89 10.95 -11.18 1.96
C THR A 89 10.84 -12.70 2.04
N GLN A 90 9.63 -13.25 1.86
CA GLN A 90 9.44 -14.70 1.85
C GLN A 90 10.14 -15.36 0.65
N TYR A 91 10.15 -14.72 -0.51
CA TYR A 91 10.87 -15.19 -1.69
C TYR A 91 12.39 -15.20 -1.46
N THR A 92 12.97 -14.10 -0.99
CA THR A 92 14.41 -13.98 -0.75
C THR A 92 14.91 -14.97 0.31
N LEU A 93 14.14 -15.18 1.39
CA LEU A 93 14.52 -16.08 2.48
C LEU A 93 14.21 -17.55 2.19
N ARG A 94 13.00 -17.88 1.73
CA ARG A 94 12.54 -19.28 1.60
C ARG A 94 12.80 -19.91 0.25
N VAL A 95 12.81 -19.13 -0.83
CA VAL A 95 13.07 -19.65 -2.18
C VAL A 95 14.56 -19.56 -2.49
N LEU A 96 15.15 -18.37 -2.36
CA LEU A 96 16.57 -18.16 -2.72
C LEU A 96 17.53 -18.60 -1.62
N GLY A 97 17.03 -18.81 -0.39
CA GLY A 97 17.87 -19.26 0.73
C GLY A 97 18.88 -18.21 1.21
N TYR A 98 18.67 -16.91 0.93
CA TYR A 98 19.59 -15.88 1.36
C TYR A 98 19.48 -15.59 2.85
N ASN A 99 20.62 -15.32 3.48
CA ASN A 99 20.67 -14.92 4.88
C ASN A 99 19.98 -13.58 5.13
N ASN A 100 19.46 -13.40 6.35
CA ASN A 100 18.75 -12.18 6.74
C ASN A 100 19.62 -10.91 6.58
N LEU A 101 20.95 -11.04 6.71
CA LEU A 101 21.90 -9.96 6.50
C LEU A 101 21.95 -9.49 5.03
N ILE A 102 21.87 -10.41 4.07
CA ILE A 102 21.82 -10.08 2.64
C ILE A 102 20.48 -9.42 2.31
N ASN A 103 19.38 -9.95 2.85
CA ASN A 103 18.06 -9.34 2.68
C ASN A 103 17.97 -7.92 3.27
N ALA A 104 18.61 -7.67 4.42
CA ALA A 104 18.72 -6.34 5.00
C ALA A 104 19.52 -5.39 4.08
N LYS A 105 20.68 -5.83 3.58
CA LYS A 105 21.47 -5.07 2.59
C LYS A 105 20.69 -4.76 1.32
N LEU A 106 19.91 -5.71 0.82
CA LEU A 106 19.00 -5.51 -0.32
C LEU A 106 17.98 -4.39 -0.04
N ASN A 107 17.37 -4.40 1.15
CA ASN A 107 16.40 -3.37 1.52
C ASN A 107 17.01 -1.96 1.68
N LEU A 108 18.33 -1.81 1.88
CA LEU A 108 18.97 -0.49 1.92
C LEU A 108 18.83 0.27 0.60
N TRP A 109 18.74 -0.42 -0.55
CA TRP A 109 18.50 0.22 -1.85
C TRP A 109 17.17 0.99 -1.91
N MET A 110 16.23 0.66 -1.03
CA MET A 110 14.97 1.40 -0.88
C MET A 110 15.22 2.85 -0.44
N ILE A 111 16.26 3.10 0.36
CA ILE A 111 16.61 4.44 0.86
C ILE A 111 16.95 5.35 -0.32
N LEU A 112 17.74 4.87 -1.28
CA LEU A 112 18.08 5.64 -2.50
C LEU A 112 16.82 6.02 -3.28
N GLY A 113 15.86 5.10 -3.40
CA GLY A 113 14.56 5.38 -4.03
C GLY A 113 13.77 6.47 -3.29
N ILE A 114 13.76 6.44 -1.96
CA ILE A 114 13.07 7.45 -1.13
C ILE A 114 13.74 8.83 -1.26
N VAL A 115 15.07 8.89 -1.29
CA VAL A 115 15.81 10.16 -1.48
C VAL A 115 15.44 10.79 -2.82
N ILE A 116 15.42 10.01 -3.90
CA ILE A 116 15.03 10.49 -5.23
C ILE A 116 13.56 10.90 -5.26
N ALA A 117 12.67 10.19 -4.58
CA ALA A 117 11.27 10.61 -4.43
C ALA A 117 11.14 11.98 -3.74
N GLY A 118 11.99 12.26 -2.75
CA GLY A 118 12.07 13.57 -2.09
C GLY A 118 12.53 14.69 -3.04
N ILE A 119 13.56 14.44 -3.84
CA ILE A 119 14.02 15.39 -4.88
C ILE A 119 12.91 15.63 -5.92
N LEU A 120 12.23 14.57 -6.36
CA LEU A 120 11.11 14.67 -7.29
C LEU A 120 9.94 15.46 -6.70
N ALA A 121 9.68 15.31 -5.39
CA ALA A 121 8.68 16.11 -4.68
C ALA A 121 9.05 17.59 -4.69
N PHE A 122 10.31 17.92 -4.35
CA PHE A 122 10.79 19.30 -4.33
C PHE A 122 10.65 19.97 -5.70
N LEU A 123 11.09 19.30 -6.77
CA LEU A 123 10.93 19.78 -8.15
C LEU A 123 9.46 19.91 -8.55
N GLY A 124 8.64 18.90 -8.22
CA GLY A 124 7.21 18.88 -8.53
C GLY A 124 6.43 20.02 -7.86
N PHE A 125 6.73 20.30 -6.58
CA PHE A 125 6.10 21.40 -5.86
C PHE A 125 6.59 22.77 -6.33
N THR A 126 7.90 22.91 -6.62
CA THR A 126 8.46 24.15 -7.16
C THR A 126 7.84 24.51 -8.51
N ASN A 127 7.65 23.51 -9.37
CA ASN A 127 7.07 23.68 -10.70
C ASN A 127 5.53 23.56 -10.72
N LYS A 128 4.87 23.60 -9.54
CA LYS A 128 3.40 23.54 -9.37
C LYS A 128 2.73 22.42 -10.16
N TRP A 129 3.31 21.21 -10.13
CA TRP A 129 2.71 20.05 -10.78
C TRP A 129 1.32 19.76 -10.21
N ASN A 130 0.38 19.37 -11.08
CA ASN A 130 -0.93 18.96 -10.61
C ASN A 130 -0.75 17.71 -9.74
N LEU A 131 -1.24 17.78 -8.49
CA LEU A 131 -1.13 16.70 -7.51
C LEU A 131 -1.67 15.36 -8.02
N LYS A 132 -2.69 15.41 -8.88
CA LYS A 132 -3.24 14.27 -9.60
C LYS A 132 -2.17 13.47 -10.35
N TYR A 133 -1.34 14.14 -11.15
CA TYR A 133 -0.29 13.47 -11.93
C TYR A 133 0.83 12.96 -11.03
N TYR A 134 1.14 13.67 -9.95
CA TYR A 134 2.13 13.24 -8.98
C TYR A 134 1.74 11.94 -8.26
N ILE A 135 0.50 11.85 -7.76
CA ILE A 135 -0.03 10.63 -7.12
C ILE A 135 -0.14 9.48 -8.14
N THR A 136 -0.60 9.78 -9.37
CA THR A 136 -0.66 8.79 -10.46
C THR A 136 0.72 8.20 -10.75
N LEU A 137 1.76 9.05 -10.83
CA LEU A 137 3.15 8.63 -11.05
C LEU A 137 3.61 7.68 -9.95
N GLY A 138 3.31 7.98 -8.68
CA GLY A 138 3.65 7.10 -7.55
C GLY A 138 3.04 5.71 -7.67
N PHE A 139 1.77 5.62 -8.05
CA PHE A 139 1.09 4.34 -8.28
C PHE A 139 1.65 3.59 -9.50
N VAL A 140 1.98 4.29 -10.60
CA VAL A 140 2.61 3.69 -11.79
C VAL A 140 3.99 3.12 -11.45
N VAL A 141 4.80 3.85 -10.68
CA VAL A 141 6.11 3.34 -10.22
C VAL A 141 5.96 2.11 -9.33
N PHE A 142 4.97 2.08 -8.43
CA PHE A 142 4.66 0.89 -7.63
C PHE A 142 4.17 -0.29 -8.49
N PHE A 143 3.37 -0.02 -9.51
CA PHE A 143 2.97 -1.04 -10.47
C PHE A 143 4.17 -1.62 -11.21
N LEU A 144 5.10 -0.78 -11.69
CA LEU A 144 6.32 -1.24 -12.32
C LEU A 144 7.16 -2.11 -11.37
N HIS A 145 7.25 -1.74 -10.09
CA HIS A 145 7.87 -2.58 -9.07
C HIS A 145 7.23 -3.98 -8.99
N ILE A 146 5.90 -4.05 -8.86
CA ILE A 146 5.18 -5.33 -8.74
C ILE A 146 5.26 -6.14 -10.04
N LEU A 147 5.17 -5.48 -11.20
CA LEU A 147 5.30 -6.12 -12.50
C LEU A 147 6.69 -6.73 -12.67
N MET A 148 7.74 -6.00 -12.27
CA MET A 148 9.10 -6.53 -12.30
C MET A 148 9.28 -7.71 -11.37
N LEU A 149 8.75 -7.64 -10.14
CA LEU A 149 8.77 -8.79 -9.23
C LEU A 149 8.01 -9.99 -9.82
N TYR A 150 6.86 -9.77 -10.45
CA TYR A 150 6.08 -10.83 -11.09
C TYR A 150 6.87 -11.55 -12.20
N LEU A 151 7.57 -10.80 -13.05
CA LEU A 151 8.38 -11.34 -14.15
C LEU A 151 9.68 -12.01 -13.65
N MET A 152 10.27 -11.47 -12.59
CA MET A 152 11.56 -11.91 -12.05
C MET A 152 11.47 -13.09 -11.06
N ILE A 153 10.29 -13.45 -10.56
CA ILE A 153 10.15 -14.58 -9.62
C ILE A 153 10.49 -15.90 -10.32
N GLN A 154 11.66 -16.44 -9.97
CA GLN A 154 12.22 -17.69 -10.48
C GLN A 154 13.12 -18.35 -9.41
N PRO A 155 13.30 -19.69 -9.42
CA PRO A 155 14.05 -20.39 -8.38
C PRO A 155 15.54 -19.99 -8.28
N GLN A 156 16.15 -19.52 -9.37
CA GLN A 156 17.58 -19.21 -9.47
C GLN A 156 17.78 -17.80 -10.01
N MET A 157 17.67 -16.80 -9.13
CA MET A 157 17.87 -15.39 -9.49
C MET A 157 19.08 -14.80 -8.79
N ASN A 158 19.95 -14.16 -9.56
CA ASN A 158 21.04 -13.36 -9.02
C ASN A 158 20.49 -12.18 -8.21
N ILE A 159 21.17 -11.87 -7.11
CA ILE A 159 20.84 -10.77 -6.19
C ILE A 159 20.75 -9.43 -6.92
N GLU A 160 21.59 -9.24 -7.94
CA GLU A 160 21.73 -7.96 -8.65
C GLU A 160 20.44 -7.49 -9.32
N TYR A 161 19.64 -8.41 -9.86
CA TYR A 161 18.35 -8.09 -10.47
C TYR A 161 17.31 -7.62 -9.46
N LEU A 162 17.49 -7.92 -8.16
CA LEU A 162 16.56 -7.51 -7.10
C LEU A 162 16.81 -6.08 -6.61
N TYR A 163 17.97 -5.47 -6.91
CA TYR A 163 18.25 -4.08 -6.51
C TYR A 163 17.27 -3.08 -7.14
N PHE A 164 16.99 -3.24 -8.44
CA PHE A 164 16.16 -2.30 -9.18
C PHE A 164 14.67 -2.31 -8.77
N PRO A 165 14.01 -3.48 -8.59
CA PRO A 165 12.65 -3.52 -8.03
C PRO A 165 12.57 -2.86 -6.65
N ILE A 166 13.54 -3.08 -5.75
CA ILE A 166 13.53 -2.49 -4.41
C ILE A 166 13.70 -0.97 -4.46
N PHE A 167 14.54 -0.49 -5.38
CA PHE A 167 14.70 0.93 -5.66
C PHE A 167 13.36 1.56 -6.11
N LEU A 168 12.69 0.97 -7.10
CA LEU A 168 11.39 1.44 -7.59
C LEU A 168 10.33 1.43 -6.49
N LYS A 169 10.31 0.41 -5.63
CA LYS A 169 9.44 0.36 -4.46
C LYS A 169 9.66 1.56 -3.54
N GLY A 170 10.91 1.86 -3.20
CA GLY A 170 11.26 3.02 -2.37
C GLY A 170 10.81 4.34 -2.99
N LEU A 171 10.99 4.46 -4.31
CA LEU A 171 10.56 5.62 -5.09
C LEU A 171 9.04 5.78 -5.04
N GLY A 172 8.27 4.74 -5.36
CA GLY A 172 6.80 4.77 -5.31
C GLY A 172 6.26 5.06 -3.90
N MET A 173 6.88 4.47 -2.87
CA MET A 173 6.54 4.68 -1.46
C MET A 173 6.76 6.12 -1.03
N GLY A 174 7.90 6.71 -1.38
CA GLY A 174 8.20 8.11 -1.07
C GLY A 174 7.21 9.08 -1.74
N ILE A 175 6.96 8.89 -3.04
CA ILE A 175 6.04 9.76 -3.80
C ILE A 175 4.63 9.69 -3.23
N LEU A 176 4.11 8.49 -2.99
CA LEU A 176 2.74 8.33 -2.50
C LEU A 176 2.60 8.86 -1.07
N PHE A 177 3.58 8.64 -0.19
CA PHE A 177 3.51 9.26 1.14
C PHE A 177 3.50 10.77 1.05
N ILE A 178 4.46 11.39 0.37
CA ILE A 178 4.51 12.86 0.30
C ILE A 178 3.22 13.40 -0.34
N GLY A 179 2.78 12.81 -1.45
CA GLY A 179 1.60 13.23 -2.21
C GLY A 179 0.29 13.11 -1.43
N ILE A 180 0.05 11.98 -0.75
CA ILE A 180 -1.19 11.75 0.00
C ILE A 180 -1.26 12.62 1.26
N TRP A 181 -0.14 12.76 1.97
CA TRP A 181 -0.06 13.63 3.14
C TRP A 181 -0.25 15.11 2.77
N TYR A 182 0.38 15.55 1.69
CA TYR A 182 0.14 16.87 1.14
C TYR A 182 -1.33 17.05 0.74
N TYR A 183 -1.94 16.08 0.06
CA TYR A 183 -3.35 16.16 -0.34
C TYR A 183 -4.29 16.33 0.85
N ALA A 184 -4.09 15.57 1.91
CA ALA A 184 -4.92 15.67 3.11
C ALA A 184 -4.74 16.99 3.87
N SER A 185 -3.55 17.59 3.77
CA SER A 185 -3.26 18.90 4.37
C SER A 185 -4.00 20.06 3.70
N LEU A 186 -4.46 19.89 2.46
CA LEU A 186 -5.08 20.96 1.68
C LEU A 186 -6.42 21.40 2.29
N GLY A 187 -6.49 22.66 2.70
CA GLY A 187 -7.70 23.30 3.19
C GLY A 187 -8.02 23.01 4.66
N LEU A 188 -7.00 22.61 5.44
CA LEU A 188 -7.04 22.50 6.89
C LEU A 188 -6.55 23.79 7.56
N GLN A 189 -7.25 24.22 8.62
CA GLN A 189 -6.77 25.27 9.51
C GLN A 189 -5.64 24.73 10.40
N ARG A 190 -4.72 25.60 10.83
CA ARG A 190 -3.53 25.19 11.61
C ARG A 190 -3.88 24.45 12.89
N ASP A 191 -4.97 24.83 13.55
CA ASP A 191 -5.41 24.21 14.80
C ASP A 191 -5.91 22.77 14.63
N ASP A 192 -6.42 22.44 13.44
CA ASP A 192 -7.02 21.13 13.13
C ASP A 192 -6.02 20.17 12.48
N PHE A 193 -4.91 20.71 11.99
CA PHE A 193 -3.89 19.97 11.25
C PHE A 193 -3.28 18.83 12.08
N LEU A 194 -2.89 19.13 13.33
CA LEU A 194 -2.20 18.17 14.20
C LEU A 194 -3.10 16.98 14.57
N GLY A 195 -4.40 17.22 14.76
CA GLY A 195 -5.39 16.17 15.03
C GLY A 195 -5.58 15.22 13.85
N ILE A 196 -5.69 15.77 12.63
CA ILE A 196 -5.88 14.98 11.40
C ILE A 196 -4.62 14.19 11.07
N ILE A 197 -3.43 14.78 11.23
CA ILE A 197 -2.15 14.07 11.10
C ILE A 197 -2.10 12.84 12.01
N GLY A 198 -2.50 12.97 13.28
CA GLY A 198 -2.51 11.86 14.22
C GLY A 198 -3.39 10.70 13.75
N ILE A 199 -4.58 11.00 13.23
CA ILE A 199 -5.49 10.00 12.66
C ILE A 199 -4.90 9.36 11.41
N MET A 200 -4.36 10.17 10.48
CA MET A 200 -3.76 9.66 9.25
C MET A 200 -2.55 8.76 9.54
N LEU A 201 -1.73 9.12 10.52
CA LEU A 201 -0.58 8.32 10.94
C LEU A 201 -1.03 6.98 11.51
N MET A 202 -2.09 7.00 12.34
CA MET A 202 -2.67 5.78 12.89
C MET A 202 -3.24 4.89 11.80
N VAL A 203 -4.08 5.45 10.92
CA VAL A 203 -4.69 4.68 9.82
C VAL A 203 -3.61 4.10 8.92
N ARG A 204 -2.57 4.87 8.59
CA ARG A 204 -1.42 4.38 7.80
C ARG A 204 -0.71 3.21 8.48
N THR A 205 -0.35 3.36 9.74
CA THR A 205 0.61 2.47 10.42
C THR A 205 -0.02 1.21 10.99
N PHE A 206 -1.29 1.29 11.40
CA PHE A 206 -1.98 0.19 12.06
C PHE A 206 -3.07 -0.43 11.19
N LEU A 207 -3.87 0.38 10.49
CA LEU A 207 -5.00 -0.16 9.71
C LEU A 207 -4.58 -0.56 8.31
N ALA A 208 -3.99 0.35 7.53
CA ALA A 208 -3.66 0.13 6.13
C ALA A 208 -2.65 -1.01 5.94
N THR A 209 -1.57 -1.01 6.73
CA THR A 209 -0.53 -2.05 6.71
C THR A 209 -1.03 -3.39 7.24
N ALA A 210 -1.83 -3.42 8.31
CA ALA A 210 -2.33 -4.68 8.87
C ALA A 210 -3.44 -5.30 8.00
N ILE A 211 -4.35 -4.49 7.45
CA ILE A 211 -5.35 -4.97 6.47
C ILE A 211 -4.63 -5.49 5.23
N GLY A 212 -3.70 -4.72 4.66
CA GLY A 212 -2.90 -5.16 3.52
C GLY A 212 -2.14 -6.45 3.82
N GLY A 213 -1.48 -6.51 4.97
CA GLY A 213 -0.74 -7.67 5.44
C GLY A 213 -1.61 -8.91 5.59
N ALA A 214 -2.80 -8.77 6.18
CA ALA A 214 -3.76 -9.86 6.36
C ALA A 214 -4.26 -10.40 5.01
N ILE A 215 -4.67 -9.51 4.10
CA ILE A 215 -5.15 -9.86 2.76
C ILE A 215 -4.06 -10.61 1.99
N ILE A 216 -2.85 -10.06 1.92
CA ILE A 216 -1.73 -10.68 1.18
C ILE A 216 -1.32 -12.00 1.82
N SER A 217 -1.25 -12.06 3.16
CA SER A 217 -0.88 -13.29 3.86
C SER A 217 -1.91 -14.41 3.64
N TRP A 218 -3.19 -14.08 3.59
CA TRP A 218 -4.23 -15.06 3.30
C TRP A 218 -4.24 -15.45 1.82
N ALA A 219 -4.14 -14.50 0.90
CA ALA A 219 -4.12 -14.78 -0.54
C ALA A 219 -2.93 -15.69 -0.92
N THR A 220 -1.75 -15.41 -0.36
CA THR A 220 -0.56 -16.27 -0.56
C THR A 220 -0.75 -17.65 0.05
N TYR A 221 -1.37 -17.76 1.23
CA TYR A 221 -1.70 -19.04 1.84
C TYR A 221 -2.64 -19.87 0.98
N GLN A 222 -3.76 -19.30 0.54
CA GLN A 222 -4.74 -19.99 -0.31
C GLN A 222 -4.11 -20.41 -1.65
N GLY A 223 -3.35 -19.52 -2.29
CA GLY A 223 -2.63 -19.85 -3.52
C GLY A 223 -1.60 -20.97 -3.33
N GLN A 224 -0.97 -21.07 -2.16
CA GLN A 224 -0.05 -22.18 -1.85
C GLN A 224 -0.80 -23.51 -1.76
N TRP A 225 -1.94 -23.55 -1.07
CA TRP A 225 -2.76 -24.76 -0.97
C TRP A 225 -3.29 -25.22 -2.33
N GLN A 226 -3.80 -24.29 -3.13
CA GLN A 226 -4.29 -24.60 -4.47
C GLN A 226 -3.16 -25.13 -5.36
N SER A 227 -1.98 -24.50 -5.32
CA SER A 227 -0.85 -24.97 -6.11
C SER A 227 -0.31 -26.32 -5.63
N LEU A 228 -0.31 -26.58 -4.31
CA LEU A 228 0.05 -27.89 -3.77
C LEU A 228 -0.93 -28.97 -4.27
N ASN A 229 -2.23 -28.72 -4.20
CA ASN A 229 -3.26 -29.65 -4.67
C ASN A 229 -3.09 -29.96 -6.17
N ASN A 230 -2.89 -28.92 -7.00
CA ASN A 230 -2.64 -29.10 -8.41
C ASN A 230 -1.41 -29.97 -8.69
N ILE A 231 -0.29 -29.72 -7.98
CA ILE A 231 0.94 -30.51 -8.18
C ILE A 231 0.73 -31.95 -7.67
N SER A 232 0.04 -32.15 -6.56
CA SER A 232 -0.29 -33.49 -6.02
C SER A 232 -1.03 -34.35 -7.05
N MET A 233 -2.01 -33.80 -7.76
CA MET A 233 -2.71 -34.55 -8.82
C MET A 233 -1.77 -35.08 -9.92
N TYR A 234 -0.72 -34.33 -10.28
CA TYR A 234 0.28 -34.77 -11.26
C TYR A 234 1.30 -35.75 -10.66
N LEU A 235 1.56 -35.66 -9.36
CA LEU A 235 2.48 -36.57 -8.67
C LEU A 235 1.88 -37.96 -8.46
N ASP A 236 0.57 -38.05 -8.19
CA ASP A 236 -0.12 -39.33 -8.02
C ASP A 236 -0.16 -40.16 -9.31
N ALA A 237 -0.01 -39.51 -10.48
CA ALA A 237 0.06 -40.16 -11.78
C ALA A 237 1.47 -40.74 -12.11
N GLY A 238 2.51 -40.42 -11.34
CA GLY A 238 3.90 -40.79 -11.63
C GLY A 238 4.51 -41.73 -10.58
N TYR A 239 5.26 -42.74 -11.02
CA TYR A 239 6.08 -43.57 -10.13
C TYR A 239 7.42 -42.89 -9.82
N PHE A 240 7.60 -42.41 -8.58
CA PHE A 240 8.82 -41.70 -8.16
C PHE A 240 9.64 -42.47 -7.13
N LYS A 241 10.92 -42.73 -7.44
CA LYS A 241 11.86 -43.50 -6.61
C LYS A 241 12.42 -42.74 -5.39
N ASN A 242 12.25 -41.41 -5.33
CA ASN A 242 12.79 -40.51 -4.30
C ASN A 242 11.77 -39.45 -3.84
N GLY A 243 10.70 -39.87 -3.15
CA GLY A 243 9.60 -38.99 -2.74
C GLY A 243 10.03 -37.78 -1.90
N MET A 244 11.02 -37.92 -1.02
CA MET A 244 11.41 -36.85 -0.07
C MET A 244 11.97 -35.57 -0.73
N ARG A 245 12.79 -35.69 -1.79
CA ARG A 245 13.32 -34.53 -2.53
C ARG A 245 12.23 -33.85 -3.37
N ILE A 246 11.23 -34.61 -3.81
CA ILE A 246 10.10 -34.11 -4.57
C ILE A 246 9.18 -33.27 -3.67
N TYR A 247 8.95 -33.65 -2.41
CA TYR A 247 8.16 -32.84 -1.49
C TYR A 247 8.74 -31.43 -1.28
N GLN A 248 10.06 -31.32 -1.06
CA GLN A 248 10.71 -30.01 -0.89
C GLN A 248 10.62 -29.15 -2.16
N ALA A 249 10.90 -29.74 -3.34
CA ALA A 249 10.80 -29.03 -4.61
C ALA A 249 9.35 -28.60 -4.93
N THR A 250 8.38 -29.47 -4.67
CA THR A 250 6.94 -29.21 -4.82
C THR A 250 6.48 -28.07 -3.91
N GLN A 251 6.96 -28.02 -2.67
CA GLN A 251 6.63 -26.93 -1.75
C GLN A 251 7.18 -25.58 -2.25
N ILE A 252 8.44 -25.52 -2.72
CA ILE A 252 9.03 -24.29 -3.27
C ILE A 252 8.28 -23.86 -4.53
N ASN A 253 7.97 -24.79 -5.43
CA ASN A 253 7.23 -24.50 -6.67
C ASN A 253 5.80 -24.01 -6.37
N ALA A 254 5.12 -24.59 -5.38
CA ALA A 254 3.81 -24.12 -4.95
C ALA A 254 3.85 -22.71 -4.35
N MET A 255 4.91 -22.39 -3.60
CA MET A 255 5.14 -21.02 -3.10
C MET A 255 5.37 -20.04 -4.25
N LEU A 256 6.18 -20.40 -5.24
CA LEU A 256 6.45 -19.57 -6.42
C LEU A 256 5.19 -19.29 -7.24
N ALA A 257 4.38 -20.32 -7.51
CA ALA A 257 3.11 -20.19 -8.20
C ALA A 257 2.12 -19.29 -7.45
N SER A 258 2.04 -19.44 -6.12
CA SER A 258 1.25 -18.56 -5.25
C SER A 258 1.72 -17.11 -5.30
N PHE A 259 3.03 -16.86 -5.25
CA PHE A 259 3.55 -15.49 -5.33
C PHE A 259 3.23 -14.85 -6.67
N LYS A 260 3.36 -15.59 -7.78
CA LYS A 260 3.00 -15.09 -9.12
C LYS A 260 1.51 -14.78 -9.22
N THR A 261 0.63 -15.66 -8.77
CA THR A 261 -0.82 -15.41 -8.82
C THR A 261 -1.21 -14.17 -8.01
N VAL A 262 -0.72 -14.04 -6.76
CA VAL A 262 -1.02 -12.88 -5.91
C VAL A 262 -0.46 -11.58 -6.49
N LEU A 263 0.78 -11.57 -6.98
CA LEU A 263 1.36 -10.39 -7.64
C LEU A 263 0.62 -10.03 -8.93
N GLY A 264 0.15 -11.01 -9.68
CA GLY A 264 -0.71 -10.81 -10.85
C GLY A 264 -2.01 -10.10 -10.50
N TYR A 265 -2.70 -10.51 -9.42
CA TYR A 265 -3.89 -9.81 -8.93
C TYR A 265 -3.58 -8.37 -8.47
N LEU A 266 -2.43 -8.14 -7.82
CA LEU A 266 -1.99 -6.79 -7.45
C LEU A 266 -1.68 -5.90 -8.66
N CYS A 267 -1.15 -6.47 -9.75
CA CYS A 267 -0.99 -5.78 -11.01
C CYS A 267 -2.34 -5.32 -11.56
N TRP A 268 -3.37 -6.18 -11.54
CA TRP A 268 -4.72 -5.82 -11.98
C TRP A 268 -5.39 -4.77 -11.09
N LEU A 269 -5.12 -4.79 -9.78
CA LEU A 269 -5.65 -3.83 -8.80
C LEU A 269 -5.24 -2.38 -9.11
N ILE A 270 -4.16 -2.15 -9.87
CA ILE A 270 -3.74 -0.80 -10.24
C ILE A 270 -4.78 -0.08 -11.10
N VAL A 271 -5.49 -0.81 -11.96
CA VAL A 271 -6.43 -0.24 -12.94
C VAL A 271 -7.56 0.52 -12.24
N PRO A 272 -8.32 -0.09 -11.30
CA PRO A 272 -9.36 0.64 -10.57
C PRO A 272 -8.79 1.79 -9.72
N ILE A 273 -7.59 1.63 -9.13
CA ILE A 273 -6.95 2.72 -8.38
C ILE A 273 -6.66 3.92 -9.28
N LEU A 274 -6.07 3.68 -10.45
CA LEU A 274 -5.76 4.75 -11.40
C LEU A 274 -7.04 5.40 -11.92
N ILE A 275 -8.11 4.64 -12.15
CA ILE A 275 -9.42 5.20 -12.51
C ILE A 275 -9.93 6.13 -11.39
N ILE A 276 -9.87 5.72 -10.12
CA ILE A 276 -10.29 6.55 -8.98
C ILE A 276 -9.43 7.82 -8.88
N VAL A 277 -8.11 7.70 -8.99
CA VAL A 277 -7.18 8.86 -8.95
C VAL A 277 -7.40 9.77 -10.15
N LEU A 278 -7.71 9.22 -11.32
CA LEU A 278 -7.90 10.01 -12.53
C LEU A 278 -9.28 10.67 -12.60
N THR A 279 -10.31 10.07 -12.02
CA THR A 279 -11.66 10.63 -11.99
C THR A 279 -11.83 11.65 -10.87
N HIS A 280 -11.07 11.53 -9.79
CA HIS A 280 -11.16 12.44 -8.66
C HIS A 280 -10.52 13.80 -8.95
N ASN A 281 -11.28 14.87 -8.68
CA ASN A 281 -10.80 16.23 -8.86
C ASN A 281 -9.99 16.67 -7.63
N PHE A 282 -8.67 16.46 -7.69
CA PHE A 282 -7.70 16.94 -6.71
C PHE A 282 -7.53 18.47 -6.76
N GLY A 283 -8.57 19.22 -6.38
CA GLY A 283 -8.52 20.61 -5.88
C GLY A 283 -7.95 21.73 -6.75
N GLN A 284 -7.16 21.47 -7.79
CA GLN A 284 -6.60 22.47 -8.69
C GLN A 284 -6.81 22.02 -10.14
N PHE A 285 -8.02 22.23 -10.63
CA PHE A 285 -8.26 22.28 -12.07
C PHE A 285 -7.77 23.63 -12.58
N ASN A 286 -6.54 23.63 -13.08
CA ASN A 286 -6.08 24.70 -13.95
C ASN A 286 -6.83 24.57 -15.29
N LYS A 287 -8.10 25.02 -15.34
CA LYS A 287 -9.01 24.93 -16.50
C LYS A 287 -8.37 25.47 -17.79
N ARG A 288 -7.38 26.36 -17.67
CA ARG A 288 -6.64 26.94 -18.81
C ARG A 288 -5.87 25.91 -19.64
N ARG A 289 -5.25 24.87 -19.06
CA ARG A 289 -4.46 23.88 -19.84
C ARG A 289 -5.32 22.88 -20.61
N ILE A 290 -6.49 22.48 -20.09
CA ILE A 290 -7.41 21.57 -20.79
C ILE A 290 -8.14 22.32 -21.92
N VAL A 291 -8.48 23.60 -21.72
CA VAL A 291 -9.00 24.46 -22.80
C VAL A 291 -7.93 24.70 -23.87
N PHE A 292 -6.66 24.86 -23.48
CA PHE A 292 -5.55 24.98 -24.41
C PHE A 292 -5.34 23.68 -25.22
N LEU A 293 -5.27 22.52 -24.58
CA LEU A 293 -5.17 21.21 -25.27
C LEU A 293 -6.37 20.94 -26.19
N ARG A 294 -7.60 21.28 -25.77
CA ARG A 294 -8.78 21.20 -26.65
C ARG A 294 -8.73 22.18 -27.82
N LYS A 295 -8.12 23.36 -27.68
CA LYS A 295 -7.98 24.35 -28.76
C LYS A 295 -6.81 24.06 -29.72
N VAL A 296 -5.71 23.50 -29.21
CA VAL A 296 -4.59 22.99 -30.04
C VAL A 296 -5.05 21.81 -30.89
N MET A 297 -5.80 20.86 -30.33
CA MET A 297 -6.42 19.78 -31.11
C MET A 297 -7.48 20.27 -32.12
N ARG A 298 -8.06 21.46 -31.90
CA ARG A 298 -9.02 22.09 -32.83
C ARG A 298 -8.40 23.13 -33.78
N ARG A 299 -7.07 23.23 -33.87
CA ARG A 299 -6.36 24.10 -34.84
C ARG A 299 -6.78 25.59 -34.83
N ASN A 300 -7.30 26.11 -33.72
CA ASN A 300 -7.70 27.53 -33.62
C ASN A 300 -6.54 28.41 -33.14
N LYS A 301 -6.41 29.61 -33.74
CA LYS A 301 -5.32 30.58 -33.47
C LYS A 301 -5.22 30.96 -31.99
N LEU A 302 -3.99 30.90 -31.46
CA LEU A 302 -3.61 31.18 -30.08
C LEU A 302 -3.18 32.65 -29.88
N GLN A 303 -4.02 33.61 -30.26
CA GLN A 303 -3.73 35.02 -29.96
C GLN A 303 -4.34 35.40 -28.59
N GLY A 304 -3.49 35.87 -27.67
CA GLY A 304 -3.93 36.70 -26.54
C GLY A 304 -3.67 36.20 -25.10
N TYR A 305 -3.06 35.03 -24.87
CA TYR A 305 -2.73 34.61 -23.50
C TYR A 305 -1.28 34.93 -23.14
N ARG A 306 -1.05 36.12 -22.56
CA ARG A 306 0.20 36.42 -21.85
C ARG A 306 0.23 35.67 -20.52
N PHE A 307 1.32 34.96 -20.27
CA PHE A 307 1.60 34.30 -19.00
C PHE A 307 2.16 35.33 -18.02
N THR A 308 1.37 35.66 -17.02
CA THR A 308 1.79 36.21 -15.72
C THR A 308 0.97 35.52 -14.66
#